data_AF-X1EHI3-F1
#
_entry.id   AF-X1EHI3-F1
#
_cell.length_a   1.000
_cell.length_b   1.000
_cell.length_c   1.000
_cell.angle_alpha   90.00
_cell.angle_beta   90.00
_cell.angle_gamma   90.00
#
_symmetry.space_group_name_H-M   'P 1'
#
loop_
_entity.id
_entity.type
_entity.pdbx_description
1 polymer ?
#
loop_
_entity_poly.entity_id
_entity_poly.type
_entity_poly.pdbx_seq_one_letter_code
_entity_poly.pdbx_strand_id
1 'polypeptide(L)'
;MGKALGNVSLLFGIIGVGFSIYLTIIIPMRRLIINITPNVLTTSLLHISYILNSVAIVCGIIGVIKDDNKGLPIAGLILGCNGFAIAVINGFVLAVRLF
;
A
#
# COMPACT_ATOMS: atom_id res chain seq x y z
N MET A 1 -9.85 18.75 -13.19
CA MET A 1 -10.33 17.63 -12.35
C MET A 1 -9.34 16.46 -12.34
N GLY A 2 -8.57 16.21 -13.40
CA GLY A 2 -7.56 15.15 -13.44
C GLY A 2 -6.43 15.37 -12.42
N LYS A 3 -5.93 16.60 -12.30
CA LYS A 3 -4.94 16.99 -11.28
C LYS A 3 -5.36 16.69 -9.83
N ALA A 4 -6.62 16.96 -9.48
CA ALA A 4 -7.12 16.70 -8.13
C ALA A 4 -7.15 15.18 -7.84
N LEU A 5 -7.63 14.38 -8.79
CA LEU A 5 -7.64 12.92 -8.68
C LEU A 5 -6.21 12.34 -8.64
N GLY A 6 -5.30 12.92 -9.43
CA GLY A 6 -3.88 12.56 -9.41
C GLY A 6 -3.23 12.81 -8.05
N ASN A 7 -3.47 13.97 -7.44
CA ASN A 7 -2.98 14.29 -6.09
C ASN A 7 -3.53 13.34 -5.03
N VAL A 8 -4.81 12.98 -5.11
CA VAL A 8 -5.42 12.04 -4.15
C VAL A 8 -4.84 10.63 -4.34
N SER A 9 -4.67 10.16 -5.58
CA SER A 9 -4.00 8.89 -5.89
C SER A 9 -2.58 8.85 -5.33
N LEU A 10 -1.84 9.95 -5.45
CA LEU A 10 -0.49 10.11 -4.91
C LEU A 10 -0.47 10.00 -3.38
N LEU A 11 -1.40 10.68 -2.70
CA LEU A 11 -1.55 10.62 -1.24
C LEU A 11 -1.81 9.20 -0.75
N PHE A 12 -2.79 8.52 -1.34
CA PHE A 12 -3.10 7.13 -0.99
C PHE A 12 -1.95 6.18 -1.27
N GLY A 13 -1.27 6.35 -2.40
CA GLY A 13 -0.09 5.55 -2.75
C GLY A 13 1.06 5.74 -1.75
N ILE A 14 1.39 6.99 -1.39
CA ILE A 14 2.47 7.30 -0.43
C ILE A 14 2.16 6.74 0.95
N ILE A 15 0.95 6.98 1.46
CA ILE A 15 0.50 6.47 2.76
C ILE A 15 0.53 4.93 2.75
N GLY A 16 0.05 4.32 1.67
CA GLY A 16 0.08 2.86 1.49
C GLY A 16 1.47 2.27 1.49
N VAL A 17 2.41 2.85 0.72
CA VAL A 17 3.82 2.43 0.71
C VAL A 17 4.42 2.56 2.11
N GLY A 18 4.24 3.71 2.77
CA GLY A 18 4.76 3.94 4.11
C GLY A 18 4.24 2.92 5.13
N PHE A 19 2.95 2.58 5.05
CA PHE A 19 2.33 1.58 5.93
C PHE A 19 2.84 0.15 5.64
N SER A 20 2.98 -0.22 4.37
CA SER A 20 3.55 -1.53 3.98
C SER A 20 5.01 -1.66 4.43
N ILE A 21 5.82 -0.61 4.36
CA ILE A 21 7.20 -0.59 4.85
C ILE A 21 7.23 -0.70 6.38
N TYR A 22 6.39 0.07 7.08
CA TYR A 22 6.27 0.02 8.54
C TYR A 22 5.97 -1.40 9.02
N LEU A 23 5.00 -2.06 8.38
CA LEU A 23 4.69 -3.47 8.61
C LEU A 23 5.92 -4.34 8.30
N THR A 24 6.57 -4.18 7.15
CA THR A 24 7.68 -5.05 6.77
C THR A 24 8.91 -4.91 7.68
N ILE A 25 9.14 -3.78 8.34
CA ILE A 25 10.30 -3.54 9.22
C ILE A 25 10.00 -3.90 10.68
N ILE A 26 8.87 -3.48 11.23
CA ILE A 26 8.58 -3.66 12.66
C ILE A 26 8.17 -5.10 12.98
N ILE A 27 7.52 -5.77 12.03
CA ILE A 27 7.07 -7.14 12.20
C ILE A 27 8.21 -8.15 12.37
N PRO A 28 9.26 -8.19 11.52
CA PRO A 28 10.37 -9.11 11.71
C PRO A 28 11.14 -8.81 13.01
N MET A 29 11.30 -7.54 13.39
CA MET A 29 11.93 -7.17 14.67
C MET A 29 11.15 -7.72 15.87
N ARG A 30 9.81 -7.63 15.86
CA ARG A 30 8.97 -8.17 16.93
C ARG A 30 8.83 -9.69 16.89
N ARG A 31 8.87 -10.31 15.71
CA ARG A 31 8.83 -11.77 15.54
C ARG A 31 10.14 -12.46 15.91
N LEU A 32 11.29 -11.80 15.76
CA LEU A 32 12.57 -12.28 16.27
C LEU A 32 12.52 -12.49 17.79
N ILE A 33 11.74 -11.66 18.48
CA ILE A 33 11.57 -11.70 19.94
C ILE A 33 10.60 -12.82 20.38
N ILE A 34 9.62 -13.19 19.55
CA ILE A 34 8.53 -14.13 19.90
C ILE A 34 8.70 -15.51 19.21
N ASN A 35 9.72 -15.68 18.36
CA ASN A 35 10.05 -16.92 17.64
C ASN A 35 8.87 -17.51 16.82
N ILE A 36 8.04 -16.64 16.23
CA ILE A 36 6.92 -17.04 15.38
C ILE A 36 7.35 -16.98 13.92
N THR A 37 7.32 -18.11 13.22
CA THR A 37 7.65 -18.22 11.80
C THR A 37 6.70 -17.38 10.94
N PRO A 38 7.23 -16.58 10.00
CA PRO A 38 6.39 -15.78 9.12
C PRO A 38 5.61 -16.67 8.15
N ASN A 39 4.28 -16.55 8.18
CA ASN A 39 3.44 -17.23 7.20
C ASN A 39 3.71 -16.60 5.82
N VAL A 40 4.17 -17.43 4.87
CA VAL A 40 4.54 -17.04 3.49
C VAL A 40 3.41 -16.27 2.79
N LEU A 41 2.16 -16.56 3.14
CA LEU A 41 0.98 -15.85 2.62
C LEU A 41 0.94 -14.37 3.07
N THR A 42 1.27 -14.09 4.33
CA THR A 42 1.26 -12.71 4.86
C THR A 42 2.38 -11.86 4.29
N THR A 43 3.57 -12.43 4.09
CA THR A 43 4.70 -11.71 3.49
C THR A 43 4.46 -11.46 2.00
N SER A 44 3.93 -12.43 1.25
CA SER A 44 3.60 -12.22 -0.16
C SER A 44 2.49 -11.18 -0.37
N LEU A 45 1.46 -11.14 0.48
CA LEU A 45 0.43 -10.10 0.45
C LEU A 45 0.96 -8.69 0.74
N LEU A 46 1.96 -8.54 1.62
CA LEU A 46 2.62 -7.26 1.88
C LEU A 46 3.40 -6.74 0.66
N HIS A 47 4.07 -7.63 -0.08
CA HIS A 47 4.75 -7.26 -1.33
C HIS A 47 3.75 -6.85 -2.42
N ILE A 48 2.62 -7.56 -2.55
CA ILE A 48 1.55 -7.20 -3.48
C ILE A 48 0.98 -5.82 -3.13
N SER A 49 0.70 -5.56 -1.86
CA SER A 49 0.26 -4.26 -1.37
C SER A 49 1.26 -3.14 -1.70
N TYR A 50 2.56 -3.39 -1.48
CA TYR A 50 3.61 -2.44 -1.84
C TYR A 50 3.64 -2.13 -3.34
N ILE A 51 3.52 -3.14 -4.20
CA ILE A 51 3.48 -2.97 -5.65
C ILE A 51 2.26 -2.17 -6.08
N LEU A 52 1.07 -2.51 -5.59
CA LEU A 52 -0.17 -1.78 -5.90
C LEU A 52 -0.09 -0.31 -5.51
N ASN A 53 0.42 -0.02 -4.31
CA ASN A 53 0.60 1.35 -3.84
C ASN A 53 1.67 2.10 -4.65
N SER A 54 2.74 1.44 -5.08
CA SER A 54 3.77 2.03 -5.95
C SER A 54 3.22 2.38 -7.34
N VAL A 55 2.40 1.51 -7.92
CA VAL A 55 1.71 1.77 -9.20
C VAL A 55 0.72 2.94 -9.04
N ALA A 56 0.02 3.04 -7.92
CA ALA A 56 -0.86 4.16 -7.62
C ALA A 56 -0.13 5.52 -7.56
N ILE A 57 1.12 5.54 -7.05
CA ILE A 57 1.97 6.75 -7.06
C ILE A 57 2.31 7.14 -8.49
N VAL A 58 2.76 6.19 -9.32
CA VAL A 58 3.12 6.46 -10.72
C VAL A 58 1.91 6.97 -11.52
N CYS A 59 0.76 6.31 -11.39
CA CYS A 59 -0.49 6.75 -12.01
C CYS A 59 -0.94 8.13 -11.51
N GLY A 60 -0.74 8.42 -10.21
CA GLY A 60 -0.99 9.72 -9.61
C GLY A 60 -0.11 10.81 -10.22
N ILE A 61 1.21 10.60 -10.28
CA ILE A 61 2.18 11.55 -10.87
C ILE A 61 1.80 11.84 -12.33
N ILE A 62 1.51 10.81 -13.13
CA ILE A 62 1.13 10.99 -14.54
C ILE A 62 -0.18 11.78 -14.64
N GLY A 63 -1.17 11.51 -13.77
CA GLY A 63 -2.43 12.26 -13.76
C GLY A 63 -2.30 13.71 -13.30
N VAL A 64 -1.27 14.04 -12.51
CA VAL A 64 -0.94 15.44 -12.14
C VAL A 64 -0.26 16.17 -13.31
N ILE A 65 0.65 15.48 -14.02
CA ILE A 65 1.41 16.07 -15.15
C ILE A 65 0.53 16.19 -16.40
N LYS A 66 -0.21 15.13 -16.75
CA LYS A 66 -1.15 15.09 -17.88
C LYS A 66 -2.59 15.19 -17.35
N ASP A 67 -3.12 16.41 -17.30
CA ASP A 67 -4.52 16.68 -16.88
C ASP A 67 -5.57 16.20 -17.90
N ASP A 68 -5.11 15.72 -19.06
CA ASP A 68 -5.96 15.35 -20.20
C ASP A 68 -6.59 13.96 -20.04
N ASN A 69 -5.97 13.08 -19.22
CA ASN A 69 -6.35 11.69 -19.13
C ASN A 69 -6.86 11.34 -17.72
N LYS A 70 -8.16 11.53 -17.47
CA LYS A 70 -8.79 11.26 -16.16
C LYS A 70 -8.84 9.78 -15.79
N GLY A 71 -8.79 8.86 -16.77
CA GLY A 71 -8.90 7.43 -16.52
C GLY A 71 -7.72 6.85 -15.73
N LEU A 72 -6.50 7.33 -15.99
CA LEU A 72 -5.28 6.86 -15.34
C LEU A 72 -5.20 7.21 -13.84
N PRO A 73 -5.43 8.46 -13.39
CA PRO A 73 -5.44 8.77 -11.95
C PRO A 73 -6.60 8.10 -11.21
N ILE A 74 -7.74 7.83 -11.86
CA ILE A 74 -8.83 7.06 -11.25
C ILE A 74 -8.41 5.60 -11.05
N ALA A 75 -7.78 4.97 -12.06
CA ALA A 75 -7.25 3.62 -11.92
C ALA A 75 -6.17 3.56 -10.83
N GLY A 76 -5.27 4.55 -10.79
CA GLY A 76 -4.27 4.70 -9.73
C GLY A 76 -4.90 4.80 -8.34
N LEU A 77 -5.94 5.61 -8.18
CA LEU A 77 -6.66 5.75 -6.92
C LEU A 77 -7.29 4.43 -6.45
N ILE A 78 -7.93 3.70 -7.35
CA ILE A 78 -8.53 2.38 -7.04
C ILE A 78 -7.45 1.39 -6.62
N LEU A 79 -6.32 1.34 -7.33
CA LEU A 79 -5.19 0.48 -7.01
C LEU A 79 -4.58 0.83 -5.64
N GLY A 80 -4.42 2.13 -5.35
CA GLY A 80 -3.90 2.62 -4.06
C GLY A 80 -4.83 2.29 -2.89
N CYS A 81 -6.15 2.46 -3.06
CA CYS A 81 -7.12 2.08 -2.04
C CYS A 81 -7.10 0.57 -1.76
N ASN A 82 -7.04 -0.27 -2.80
CA ASN A 82 -6.94 -1.71 -2.63
C ASN A 82 -5.61 -2.12 -1.96
N GLY A 83 -4.49 -1.54 -2.41
CA GLY A 83 -3.17 -1.76 -1.82
C GLY A 83 -3.13 -1.39 -0.34
N PHE A 84 -3.73 -0.25 0.04
CA PHE A 84 -3.86 0.18 1.42
C PHE A 84 -4.74 -0.74 2.25
N ALA A 85 -5.93 -1.13 1.75
CA ALA A 85 -6.83 -2.04 2.45
C ALA A 85 -6.16 -3.39 2.76
N ILE A 86 -5.43 -3.96 1.79
CA ILE A 86 -4.66 -5.19 1.98
C ILE A 86 -3.59 -5.00 3.07
N ALA A 87 -2.90 -3.85 3.09
CA ALA A 87 -1.90 -3.54 4.11
C ALA A 87 -2.52 -3.49 5.52
N VAL A 88 -3.65 -2.81 5.67
CA VAL A 88 -4.39 -2.66 6.94
C VAL A 88 -4.89 -4.01 7.44
N ILE A 89 -5.50 -4.83 6.57
CA ILE A 89 -5.99 -6.16 6.93
C ILE A 89 -4.83 -7.05 7.40
N ASN A 90 -3.69 -7.03 6.69
CA ASN A 90 -2.51 -7.79 7.11
C ASN A 90 -1.94 -7.28 8.45
N GLY A 91 -1.92 -5.97 8.67
CA GLY A 91 -1.53 -5.38 9.94
C GLY A 91 -2.45 -5.80 11.08
N PHE A 92 -3.76 -5.83 10.86
CA PHE A 92 -4.74 -6.26 11.85
C PHE A 92 -4.63 -7.76 12.17
N VAL A 93 -4.59 -8.62 11.15
CA VAL A 93 -4.42 -10.08 11.32
C VAL A 93 -3.14 -10.36 12.09
N LEU A 94 -2.08 -9.61 11.84
CA LEU A 94 -0.87 -9.77 12.60
C LEU A 94 -1.00 -9.29 14.05
N ALA A 95 -1.60 -8.13 14.29
CA ALA A 95 -1.82 -7.62 15.64
C ALA A 95 -2.59 -8.64 16.49
N VAL A 96 -3.63 -9.25 15.93
CA VAL A 96 -4.42 -10.30 16.59
C VAL A 96 -3.57 -11.54 16.93
N ARG A 97 -2.57 -11.90 16.10
CA ARG A 97 -1.67 -13.03 16.40
C ARG A 97 -0.58 -12.71 17.43
N LEU A 98 -0.41 -11.45 17.79
CA LEU A 98 0.61 -10.99 18.75
C LEU A 98 0.07 -10.79 20.17
N PHE A 99 -1.26 -10.85 20.36
CA PHE A 99 -1.95 -10.87 21.64
C PHE A 99 -2.49 -12.27 21.91
#